data_AF-A0A1Z8Z4I4-F1
#
_entry.id   AF-A0A1Z8Z4I4-F1
#
_cell.length_a   1.000
_cell.length_b   1.000
_cell.length_c   1.000
_cell.angle_alpha   90.00
_cell.angle_beta   90.00
_cell.angle_gamma   90.00
#
_symmetry.space_group_name_H-M   'P 1'
#
loop_
_entity.id
_entity.type
_entity.pdbx_description
1 polymer ?
#
loop_
_entity_poly.entity_id
_entity_poly.type
_entity_poly.pdbx_seq_one_letter_code
_entity_poly.pdbx_strand_id
1 'polypeptide(L)'
;WNITNLQYDTQIDLPIIGPQNISGEAYDAGTWSFQYPDYTCSNSLNFVTEGLNILGQTLPGIPIDVSSDGTWELSNNDNNLLITDQTTGLISDYQILSVQDSICFLNGTIPFVIDTMGFTINSQIDIELQLDKQ
;
A
#
# COMPACT_ATOMS: atom_id res chain seq x y z
N TRP A 1 -12.75 6.12 -5.30
CA TRP A 1 -11.90 5.27 -6.14
C TRP A 1 -11.71 3.95 -5.42
N ASN A 2 -12.09 2.85 -6.04
CA ASN A 2 -11.89 1.50 -5.50
C ASN A 2 -10.53 0.98 -5.96
N ILE A 3 -9.76 0.38 -5.06
CA ILE A 3 -8.54 -0.32 -5.43
C ILE A 3 -8.97 -1.70 -5.94
N THR A 4 -9.19 -1.82 -7.25
CA THR A 4 -9.71 -3.06 -7.84
C THR A 4 -8.63 -4.10 -8.07
N ASN A 5 -7.39 -3.65 -8.25
CA ASN A 5 -6.21 -4.51 -8.28
C ASN A 5 -5.03 -3.81 -7.57
N LEU A 6 -4.24 -4.60 -6.86
CA LEU A 6 -3.01 -4.21 -6.23
C LEU A 6 -1.96 -5.29 -6.46
N GLN A 7 -0.92 -4.98 -7.22
CA GLN A 7 0.27 -5.81 -7.30
C GLN A 7 1.25 -5.37 -6.22
N TYR A 8 1.92 -6.32 -5.59
CA TYR A 8 2.88 -6.00 -4.54
C TYR A 8 4.13 -6.87 -4.57
N ASP A 9 5.23 -6.28 -4.10
CA ASP A 9 6.48 -6.96 -3.81
C ASP A 9 7.06 -6.42 -2.49
N THR A 10 7.53 -7.31 -1.62
CA THR A 10 8.19 -6.94 -0.38
C THR A 10 9.25 -7.96 0.01
N GLN A 11 10.26 -7.49 0.72
CA GLN A 11 11.23 -8.33 1.40
C GLN A 11 11.08 -8.17 2.91
N ILE A 12 10.89 -9.29 3.60
CA ILE A 12 10.86 -9.35 5.06
C ILE A 12 12.10 -10.09 5.56
N ASP A 13 12.78 -9.56 6.57
CA ASP A 13 13.92 -10.23 7.20
C ASP A 13 13.46 -10.99 8.44
N LEU A 14 13.31 -12.32 8.30
CA LEU A 14 12.84 -13.16 9.40
C LEU A 14 14.02 -13.54 10.31
N PRO A 15 13.87 -13.40 11.64
CA PRO A 15 14.89 -13.88 12.57
C PRO A 15 15.25 -15.34 12.32
N ILE A 16 16.54 -15.67 12.34
CA ILE A 16 17.10 -17.02 12.14
C ILE A 16 17.03 -17.54 10.68
N ILE A 17 15.99 -17.19 9.93
CA ILE A 17 15.76 -17.67 8.56
C ILE A 17 16.42 -16.75 7.52
N GLY A 18 16.49 -15.45 7.80
CA GLY A 18 16.99 -14.42 6.90
C GLY A 18 15.91 -13.86 5.96
N PRO A 19 16.32 -13.14 4.90
CA PRO A 19 15.41 -12.42 4.02
C PRO A 19 14.52 -13.36 3.21
N GLN A 20 13.23 -13.06 3.16
CA GLN A 20 12.22 -13.73 2.37
C GLN A 20 11.50 -12.71 1.50
N ASN A 21 11.28 -13.05 0.23
CA ASN A 21 10.52 -12.21 -0.69
C ASN A 21 9.08 -12.71 -0.76
N ILE A 22 8.14 -11.79 -0.73
CA ILE A 22 6.72 -12.05 -0.92
C ILE A 22 6.25 -11.14 -2.04
N SER A 23 5.64 -11.72 -3.06
CA SER A 23 4.98 -10.97 -4.12
C SER A 23 3.67 -11.63 -4.50
N GLY A 24 2.74 -10.83 -5.00
CA GLY A 24 1.41 -11.30 -5.34
C GLY A 24 0.50 -10.20 -5.82
N GLU A 25 -0.79 -10.54 -5.90
CA GLU A 25 -1.86 -9.63 -6.29
C GLU A 25 -2.98 -9.69 -5.27
N ALA A 26 -3.65 -8.57 -5.04
CA ALA A 26 -4.86 -8.47 -4.23
C ALA A 26 -5.95 -7.76 -5.03
N TYR A 27 -7.16 -8.29 -4.96
CA TYR A 27 -8.35 -7.69 -5.57
C TYR A 27 -9.22 -7.08 -4.47
N ASP A 28 -9.95 -6.02 -4.83
CA ASP A 28 -10.80 -5.26 -3.89
C ASP A 28 -10.03 -4.81 -2.63
N ALA A 29 -8.79 -4.35 -2.81
CA ALA A 29 -7.83 -4.08 -1.74
C ALA A 29 -8.10 -2.77 -0.96
N GLY A 30 -9.29 -2.20 -1.08
CA GLY A 30 -9.71 -1.01 -0.34
C GLY A 30 -10.20 0.14 -1.22
N THR A 31 -10.22 1.35 -0.65
CA THR A 31 -10.83 2.53 -1.28
C THR A 31 -10.13 3.81 -0.92
N TRP A 32 -9.99 4.71 -1.89
CA TRP A 32 -9.47 6.06 -1.74
C TRP A 32 -10.55 7.09 -2.11
N SER A 33 -10.68 8.12 -1.29
CA SER A 33 -11.59 9.24 -1.45
C SER A 33 -10.78 10.53 -1.53
N PHE A 34 -11.03 11.34 -2.55
CA PHE A 34 -10.39 12.64 -2.75
C PHE A 34 -11.47 13.71 -2.86
N GLN A 35 -11.37 14.75 -2.05
CA GLN A 35 -12.31 15.87 -2.04
C GLN A 35 -11.66 17.12 -2.63
N TYR A 36 -12.42 17.81 -3.46
CA TYR A 36 -12.08 19.11 -4.05
C TYR A 36 -13.28 20.06 -3.85
N PRO A 37 -13.06 21.33 -3.48
CA PRO A 37 -11.79 22.07 -3.43
C PRO A 37 -11.04 22.00 -2.10
N ASP A 38 -11.49 21.21 -1.13
CA ASP A 38 -10.91 21.19 0.22
C ASP A 38 -9.54 20.48 0.30
N TYR A 39 -9.13 19.80 -0.77
CA TYR A 39 -7.87 19.02 -0.88
C TYR A 39 -7.68 18.00 0.25
N THR A 40 -8.78 17.47 0.79
CA THR A 40 -8.77 16.41 1.80
C THR A 40 -8.92 15.04 1.15
N CYS A 41 -8.34 14.02 1.77
CA CYS A 41 -8.44 12.64 1.33
C CYS A 41 -8.62 11.70 2.52
N SER A 42 -9.17 10.53 2.19
CA SER A 42 -9.28 9.40 3.10
C SER A 42 -8.94 8.14 2.31
N ASN A 43 -8.07 7.30 2.83
CA ASN A 43 -7.70 6.04 2.21
C ASN A 43 -7.80 4.89 3.20
N SER A 44 -8.24 3.75 2.68
CA SER A 44 -8.15 2.46 3.33
C SER A 44 -7.53 1.48 2.33
N LEU A 45 -6.50 0.79 2.80
CA LEU A 45 -5.84 -0.29 2.11
C LEU A 45 -5.93 -1.53 2.99
N ASN A 46 -6.55 -2.59 2.48
CA ASN A 46 -6.79 -3.81 3.23
C ASN A 46 -6.61 -5.03 2.32
N PHE A 47 -5.56 -5.81 2.56
CA PHE A 47 -5.33 -7.08 1.88
C PHE A 47 -4.46 -8.01 2.73
N VAL A 48 -4.35 -9.28 2.33
CA VAL A 48 -3.47 -10.25 2.97
C VAL A 48 -2.46 -10.72 1.94
N THR A 49 -1.18 -10.69 2.28
CA THR A 49 -0.13 -11.17 1.37
C THR A 49 -0.21 -12.68 1.16
N GLU A 50 0.49 -13.19 0.15
CA GLU A 50 0.76 -14.62 0.06
C GLU A 50 1.52 -15.13 1.30
N GLY A 51 1.27 -16.39 1.65
CA GLY A 51 1.97 -17.08 2.73
C GLY A 51 3.38 -17.51 2.33
N LEU A 52 4.24 -17.74 3.33
CA LEU A 52 5.62 -18.16 3.10
C LEU A 52 5.82 -19.64 3.44
N ASN A 53 6.46 -20.39 2.54
CA ASN A 53 6.86 -21.77 2.81
C ASN A 53 8.32 -21.82 3.26
N ILE A 54 8.54 -22.09 4.54
CA ILE A 54 9.86 -22.06 5.18
C ILE A 54 10.13 -23.37 5.89
N LEU A 55 11.20 -24.06 5.51
CA LEU A 55 11.66 -25.31 6.16
C LEU A 55 10.54 -26.37 6.32
N GLY A 56 9.62 -26.44 5.35
CA GLY A 56 8.49 -27.38 5.37
C GLY A 56 7.30 -26.94 6.23
N GLN A 57 7.31 -25.72 6.79
CA GLN A 57 6.17 -25.09 7.44
C GLN A 57 5.63 -23.94 6.58
N THR A 58 4.31 -23.79 6.52
CA THR A 58 3.66 -22.66 5.86
C THR A 58 3.31 -21.61 6.89
N LEU A 59 3.95 -20.45 6.82
CA LEU A 59 3.55 -19.26 7.54
C LEU A 59 2.35 -18.62 6.82
N PRO A 60 1.32 -18.17 7.55
CA PRO A 60 0.19 -17.48 6.96
C PRO A 60 0.64 -16.15 6.32
N GLY A 61 -0.19 -15.65 5.42
CA GLY A 61 -0.04 -14.32 4.85
C GLY A 61 -0.09 -13.23 5.91
N ILE A 62 0.55 -12.10 5.61
CA ILE A 62 0.62 -10.95 6.49
C ILE A 62 -0.57 -10.04 6.16
N PRO A 63 -1.44 -9.73 7.13
CA PRO A 63 -2.49 -8.74 6.91
C PRO A 63 -1.86 -7.34 6.81
N ILE A 64 -2.17 -6.65 5.72
CA ILE A 64 -1.88 -5.23 5.53
C ILE A 64 -3.21 -4.50 5.72
N ASP A 65 -3.29 -3.70 6.78
CA ASP A 65 -4.46 -2.88 7.09
C ASP A 65 -3.99 -1.46 7.44
N VAL A 66 -3.99 -0.60 6.42
CA VAL A 66 -3.49 0.77 6.51
C VAL A 66 -4.61 1.72 6.14
N SER A 67 -5.01 2.56 7.09
CA SER A 67 -5.96 3.64 6.86
C SER A 67 -5.34 4.97 7.25
N SER A 68 -5.59 6.00 6.45
CA SER A 68 -5.16 7.35 6.72
C SER A 68 -6.21 8.35 6.27
N ASP A 69 -6.33 9.43 7.02
CA ASP A 69 -7.07 10.62 6.64
C ASP A 69 -6.07 11.78 6.57
N GLY A 70 -6.23 12.66 5.58
CA GLY A 70 -5.17 13.61 5.29
C GLY A 70 -5.51 14.64 4.24
N THR A 71 -4.46 15.26 3.72
CA THR A 71 -4.53 16.16 2.55
C THR A 71 -3.84 15.53 1.36
N TRP A 72 -4.29 15.88 0.16
CA TRP A 72 -3.66 15.45 -1.08
C TRP A 72 -3.25 16.65 -1.93
N GLU A 73 -2.14 16.51 -2.64
CA GLU A 73 -1.71 17.48 -3.66
C GLU A 73 -1.00 16.77 -4.82
N LEU A 74 -0.99 17.45 -5.97
CA LEU A 74 -0.21 17.03 -7.11
C LEU A 74 1.14 17.74 -7.07
N SER A 75 2.21 16.98 -7.31
CA SER A 75 3.57 17.48 -7.32
C SER A 75 4.32 17.01 -8.57
N ASN A 76 5.55 17.48 -8.74
CA ASN A 76 6.41 17.10 -9.85
C ASN A 76 5.75 17.30 -11.22
N ASN A 77 5.20 18.50 -11.46
CA ASN A 77 4.41 18.82 -12.67
C ASN A 77 3.24 17.86 -12.88
N ASP A 78 2.48 17.60 -11.82
CA ASP A 78 1.31 16.72 -11.80
C ASP A 78 1.59 15.24 -12.13
N ASN A 79 2.84 14.77 -11.98
CA ASN A 79 3.21 13.36 -12.16
C ASN A 79 3.17 12.55 -10.87
N ASN A 80 3.08 13.22 -9.72
CA ASN A 80 3.10 12.58 -8.41
C ASN A 80 1.89 13.02 -7.60
N LEU A 81 1.28 12.08 -6.90
CA LEU A 81 0.27 12.30 -5.88
C LEU A 81 0.93 12.23 -4.50
N LEU A 82 0.91 13.34 -3.78
CA LEU A 82 1.36 13.39 -2.40
C LEU A 82 0.15 13.28 -1.47
N ILE A 83 0.22 12.38 -0.51
CA ILE A 83 -0.76 12.24 0.58
C ILE A 83 -0.04 12.56 1.89
N THR A 84 -0.53 13.55 2.63
CA THR A 84 -0.03 13.89 3.97
C THR A 84 -1.02 13.43 5.01
N ASP A 85 -0.64 12.45 5.82
CA ASP A 85 -1.47 11.95 6.92
C ASP A 85 -1.66 13.02 7.99
N GLN A 86 -2.92 13.26 8.39
CA GLN A 86 -3.29 14.32 9.32
C GLN A 86 -2.78 14.05 10.75
N THR A 87 -2.62 12.78 11.14
CA THR A 87 -2.29 12.40 12.52
C THR A 87 -0.78 12.42 12.77
N THR A 88 -0.01 11.93 11.80
CA THR A 88 1.42 11.68 11.88
C THR A 88 2.24 12.72 11.12
N GLY A 89 1.64 13.42 10.16
CA GLY A 89 2.34 14.31 9.24
C GLY A 89 3.24 13.58 8.23
N LEU A 90 3.16 12.24 8.16
CA LEU A 90 3.92 11.44 7.19
C LEU A 90 3.41 11.74 5.77
N ILE A 91 4.35 11.91 4.84
CA ILE A 91 4.07 12.14 3.43
C ILE A 91 4.32 10.84 2.68
N SER A 92 3.28 10.35 2.01
CA SER A 92 3.36 9.27 1.03
C SER A 92 3.40 9.86 -0.37
N ASP A 93 4.37 9.44 -1.18
CA ASP A 93 4.56 9.91 -2.55
C ASP A 93 4.28 8.78 -3.53
N TYR A 94 3.22 8.94 -4.33
CA TYR A 94 2.81 7.98 -5.34
C TYR A 94 3.06 8.53 -6.73
N GLN A 95 3.81 7.80 -7.54
CA GLN A 95 3.97 8.11 -8.96
C GLN A 95 2.66 7.79 -9.71
N ILE A 96 2.18 8.75 -10.49
CA ILE A 96 1.05 8.56 -11.40
C ILE A 96 1.58 7.94 -12.70
N LEU A 97 1.19 6.70 -12.96
CA LEU A 97 1.57 5.99 -14.18
C LEU A 97 0.64 6.34 -15.35
N SER A 98 -0.67 6.45 -15.06
CA SER A 98 -1.69 6.80 -16.05
C SER A 98 -2.98 7.24 -15.37
N VAL A 99 -3.69 8.20 -15.98
CA VAL A 99 -5.05 8.61 -15.59
C VAL A 99 -5.94 8.58 -16.82
N GLN A 100 -7.06 7.88 -16.72
CA GLN A 100 -8.13 7.79 -17.70
C GLN A 100 -9.45 8.23 -17.04
N ASP A 101 -10.54 8.32 -17.80
CA ASP A 101 -11.82 8.85 -17.31
C ASP A 101 -12.36 8.16 -16.04
N SER A 102 -12.14 6.84 -15.94
CA SER A 102 -12.62 6.01 -14.83
C SER A 102 -11.55 5.11 -14.20
N ILE A 103 -10.30 5.17 -14.66
CA ILE A 103 -9.22 4.29 -14.20
C ILE A 103 -7.97 5.13 -13.95
N CYS A 104 -7.28 4.89 -12.84
CA CYS A 104 -6.00 5.49 -12.50
C CYS A 104 -5.01 4.41 -12.08
N PHE A 105 -3.76 4.53 -12.52
CA PHE A 105 -2.67 3.63 -12.13
C PHE A 105 -1.63 4.40 -11.34
N LEU A 106 -1.32 3.92 -10.15
CA LEU A 106 -0.32 4.52 -9.25
C LEU A 106 0.74 3.51 -8.84
N ASN A 107 1.95 3.99 -8.60
CA ASN A 107 3.04 3.22 -8.00
C ASN A 107 3.50 3.93 -6.73
N GLY A 108 3.76 3.19 -5.66
CA GLY A 108 4.40 3.74 -4.47
C GLY A 108 4.91 2.67 -3.53
N THR A 109 5.34 3.13 -2.35
CA THR A 109 5.84 2.25 -1.28
C THR A 109 5.08 2.57 0.00
N ILE A 110 4.59 1.54 0.68
CA ILE A 110 3.87 1.68 1.95
C ILE A 110 4.68 1.05 3.08
N PRO A 111 4.97 1.77 4.18
CA PRO A 111 5.54 1.16 5.37
C PRO A 111 4.47 0.35 6.11
N PHE A 112 4.86 -0.81 6.64
CA PHE A 112 4.01 -1.65 7.48
C PHE A 112 4.81 -2.34 8.57
N VAL A 113 4.12 -2.81 9.61
CA VAL A 113 4.73 -3.46 10.76
C VAL A 113 4.20 -4.88 10.89
N ILE A 114 5.10 -5.84 11.09
CA ILE A 114 4.77 -7.24 11.33
C ILE A 114 5.13 -7.56 12.78
N ASP A 115 4.13 -7.98 13.54
CA ASP A 115 4.34 -8.54 14.87
C ASP A 115 4.20 -10.06 14.82
N THR A 116 5.33 -10.78 14.87
CA THR A 116 5.36 -12.24 14.79
C THR A 116 6.47 -12.83 15.63
N MET A 117 6.22 -14.01 16.22
CA MET A 117 7.20 -14.78 17.00
C MET A 117 7.89 -13.98 18.14
N GLY A 118 7.22 -12.94 18.67
CA GLY A 118 7.78 -12.06 19.70
C GLY A 118 8.73 -10.97 19.17
N PHE A 119 8.78 -10.78 17.85
CA PHE A 119 9.53 -9.73 17.18
C PHE A 119 8.60 -8.75 16.48
N THR A 120 8.99 -7.48 16.47
CA THR A 120 8.38 -6.42 15.66
C THR A 120 9.32 -6.10 14.51
N ILE A 121 8.87 -6.29 13.29
CA ILE A 121 9.63 -6.08 12.05
C ILE A 121 9.01 -4.90 11.32
N ASN A 122 9.79 -3.84 11.11
CA ASN A 122 9.40 -2.73 10.25
C ASN A 122 9.80 -3.08 8.81
N SER A 123 8.81 -3.09 7.92
CA SER A 123 8.98 -3.45 6.52
C SER A 123 8.30 -2.40 5.64
N GLN A 124 8.55 -2.53 4.34
CA GLN A 124 7.96 -1.68 3.31
C GLN A 124 7.57 -2.57 2.14
N ILE A 125 6.42 -2.27 1.55
CA ILE A 125 5.83 -2.99 0.44
C ILE A 125 5.72 -2.05 -0.73
N ASP A 126 6.35 -2.43 -1.84
CA ASP A 126 6.22 -1.74 -3.11
C ASP A 126 4.90 -2.20 -3.74
N ILE A 127 4.12 -1.24 -4.23
CA ILE A 127 2.79 -1.51 -4.78
C ILE A 127 2.57 -0.82 -6.12
N GLU A 128 1.79 -1.48 -6.97
CA GLU A 128 1.14 -0.89 -8.13
C GLU A 128 -0.37 -1.03 -7.98
N LEU A 129 -1.06 0.10 -7.96
CA LEU A 129 -2.49 0.21 -7.71
C LEU A 129 -3.24 0.48 -9.00
N GLN A 130 -4.30 -0.28 -9.25
CA GLN A 130 -5.37 0.10 -10.17
C GLN A 130 -6.55 0.65 -9.36
N LEU A 131 -6.92 1.90 -9.65
CA LEU A 131 -7.99 2.63 -9.01
C LEU A 131 -9.13 2.84 -10.00
N ASP A 132 -10.31 2.31 -9.71
CA ASP A 132 -11.51 2.51 -10.52
C ASP A 132 -12.45 3.53 -9.88
N LYS A 133 -12.94 4.47 -10.68
CA LYS A 133 -13.88 5.50 -10.24
C LYS A 133 -15.26 4.89 -10.00
N GLN A 134 -15.91 5.27 -8.90
CA GLN A 134 -17.32 4.95 -8.63
C GLN A 134 -18.27 5.90 -9.38
#